data_AF-W6PY28-F1
#
_entry.id   AF-W6PY28-F1
#
_cell.length_a   1.000
_cell.length_b   1.000
_cell.length_c   1.000
_cell.angle_alpha   90.00
_cell.angle_beta   90.00
_cell.angle_gamma   90.00
#
_symmetry.space_group_name_H-M   'P 1'
#
loop_
_entity.id
_entity.type
_entity.pdbx_description
1 polymer ?
#
loop_
_entity_poly.entity_id
_entity_poly.type
_entity_poly.pdbx_seq_one_letter_code
_entity_poly.pdbx_strand_id
1 'polypeptide(L)'
;MAQQEDASPRPFNPRPFCPNPLVIKPEQRIEQLKKFLEDPTPKIQRQRTNIEGLIRMYETGELGPLVFPGQDSADDLDLQGADHGSAASP
;
A
#
# COMPACT_ATOMS: atom_id res chain seq x y z
N MET A 1 -11.32 -12.25 -53.87
CA MET A 1 -10.94 -12.90 -52.60
C MET A 1 -10.38 -11.79 -51.72
N ALA A 2 -11.20 -11.14 -50.88
CA ALA A 2 -11.39 -11.43 -49.43
C ALA A 2 -10.03 -11.48 -48.70
N GLN A 3 -9.71 -10.71 -47.67
CA GLN A 3 -10.53 -10.14 -46.59
C GLN A 3 -9.91 -8.80 -46.13
N GLN A 4 -10.73 -7.79 -45.91
CA GLN A 4 -10.33 -6.55 -45.24
C GLN A 4 -10.70 -6.73 -43.77
N GLU A 5 -9.69 -7.00 -42.94
CA GLU A 5 -9.87 -7.21 -41.51
C GLU A 5 -10.29 -5.90 -40.85
N ASP A 6 -11.49 -5.93 -40.29
CA ASP A 6 -12.13 -4.87 -39.53
C ASP A 6 -11.36 -4.66 -38.21
N ALA A 7 -10.33 -3.81 -38.26
CA ALA A 7 -9.53 -3.45 -37.10
C ALA A 7 -10.31 -2.47 -36.21
N SER A 8 -11.34 -2.98 -35.54
CA SER A 8 -12.09 -2.23 -34.53
C SER A 8 -11.14 -1.86 -33.37
N PRO A 9 -10.87 -0.56 -33.13
CA PRO A 9 -9.97 -0.16 -32.05
C PRO A 9 -10.61 -0.48 -30.71
N ARG A 10 -9.86 -1.15 -29.83
CA ARG A 10 -10.33 -1.43 -28.47
C ARG A 10 -10.67 -0.10 -27.77
N PRO A 11 -11.80 -0.02 -27.03
CA PRO A 11 -12.18 1.19 -26.34
C PRO A 11 -11.11 1.57 -25.30
N PHE A 12 -10.73 2.86 -25.29
CA PHE A 12 -9.83 3.43 -24.30
C PHE A 12 -10.45 3.29 -22.90
N ASN A 13 -9.76 2.63 -21.97
CA ASN A 13 -10.17 2.53 -20.58
C ASN A 13 -9.45 3.64 -19.79
N PRO A 14 -10.15 4.73 -19.40
CA PRO A 14 -9.54 5.89 -18.74
C PRO A 14 -9.26 5.66 -17.25
N ARG A 15 -9.46 4.45 -16.72
CA ARG A 15 -9.18 4.20 -15.30
C ARG A 15 -7.70 4.47 -15.04
N PRO A 16 -7.37 5.44 -14.17
CA PRO A 16 -5.99 5.66 -13.79
C PRO A 16 -5.46 4.35 -13.20
N PHE A 17 -4.35 3.87 -13.74
CA PHE A 17 -3.64 2.74 -13.17
C PHE A 17 -3.03 3.24 -11.85
N CYS A 18 -3.81 3.20 -10.77
CA CYS A 18 -3.34 3.50 -9.44
C CYS A 18 -2.65 2.23 -8.92
N PRO A 19 -1.31 2.18 -8.87
CA PRO A 19 -0.63 1.03 -8.30
C PRO A 19 -1.06 0.88 -6.84
N ASN A 20 -1.38 -0.34 -6.43
CA ASN A 20 -1.71 -0.63 -5.03
C ASN A 20 -0.58 -0.13 -4.12
N PRO A 21 -0.91 0.50 -2.99
CA PRO A 21 0.09 0.99 -2.09
C PRO A 21 0.93 -0.15 -1.52
N LEU A 22 2.26 0.03 -1.53
CA LEU A 22 3.18 -0.99 -1.05
C LEU A 22 3.22 -0.90 0.47
N VAL A 23 2.32 -1.63 1.13
CA VAL A 23 2.25 -1.69 2.59
C VAL A 23 3.09 -2.86 3.10
N ILE A 24 4.10 -2.58 3.92
CA ILE A 24 4.88 -3.62 4.58
C ILE A 24 4.31 -3.83 5.99
N LYS A 25 3.83 -5.05 6.25
CA LYS A 25 3.29 -5.41 7.57
C LYS A 25 4.40 -5.42 8.63
N PRO A 26 4.08 -5.11 9.90
CA PRO A 26 5.06 -5.15 11.00
C PRO A 26 5.87 -6.45 11.07
N GLU A 27 5.22 -7.60 10.92
CA GLU A 27 5.87 -8.92 10.93
C GLU A 27 6.94 -9.06 9.84
N GLN A 28 6.61 -8.65 8.61
CA GLN A 28 7.53 -8.67 7.48
C GLN A 28 8.69 -7.71 7.70
N ARG A 29 8.41 -6.55 8.32
CA ARG A 29 9.44 -5.56 8.62
C ARG A 29 10.39 -6.05 9.71
N ILE A 30 9.88 -6.71 10.75
CA ILE A 30 10.69 -7.34 11.79
C ILE A 30 11.62 -8.39 11.17
N GLU A 31 11.12 -9.23 10.25
CA GLU A 31 11.95 -10.24 9.58
C GLU A 31 13.09 -9.59 8.76
N GLN A 32 12.80 -8.51 8.04
CA GLN A 32 13.83 -7.74 7.32
C GLN A 32 14.88 -7.16 8.28
N LEU A 33 14.46 -6.57 9.41
CA LEU A 33 15.35 -6.01 10.42
C LEU A 33 16.24 -7.08 11.05
N LYS A 34 15.70 -8.28 11.31
CA LYS A 34 16.49 -9.43 11.79
C LYS A 34 17.55 -9.85 10.78
N LYS A 35 17.23 -9.90 9.49
CA LYS A 35 18.21 -10.16 8.42
C LYS A 35 19.33 -9.12 8.38
N PHE A 36 19.01 -7.84 8.62
CA PHE A 36 20.05 -6.82 8.72
C PHE A 36 21.00 -7.06 9.89
N LEU A 37 20.53 -7.60 11.03
CA LEU A 37 21.39 -7.88 12.18
C LEU A 37 22.37 -9.05 11.95
N GLU A 38 22.12 -9.89 10.94
CA GLU A 38 22.99 -10.98 10.53
C GLU A 38 24.17 -10.50 9.67
N ASP A 39 24.08 -9.32 9.07
CA ASP A 39 25.14 -8.75 8.24
C ASP A 39 26.30 -8.23 9.13
N PRO A 40 27.53 -8.78 8.98
CA PRO A 40 28.68 -8.39 9.79
C PRO A 40 29.30 -7.04 9.37
N THR A 41 28.75 -6.33 8.38
CA THR A 41 29.34 -5.08 7.90
C THR A 41 29.45 -4.00 8.99
N PRO A 42 30.55 -3.21 9.02
CA PRO A 42 30.74 -2.17 10.04
C PRO A 42 29.63 -1.11 10.07
N LYS A 43 28.96 -0.88 8.94
CA LYS A 43 27.83 0.06 8.84
C LYS A 43 26.64 -0.42 9.68
N ILE A 44 26.31 -1.70 9.58
CA ILE A 44 25.22 -2.32 10.34
C ILE A 44 25.59 -2.40 11.82
N GLN A 45 26.84 -2.75 12.17
CA GLN A 45 27.25 -2.79 13.58
C GLN A 45 27.04 -1.46 14.30
N ARG A 46 27.29 -0.32 13.63
CA ARG A 46 27.04 1.02 14.19
C ARG A 46 25.55 1.32 14.38
N GLN A 47 24.68 0.67 13.64
CA GLN A 47 23.22 0.87 13.69
C GLN A 47 22.50 -0.23 14.45
N ARG A 48 23.22 -1.21 15.01
CA ARG A 48 22.65 -2.41 15.63
C ARG A 48 21.63 -2.07 16.71
N THR A 49 21.99 -1.19 17.63
CA THR A 49 21.09 -0.73 18.71
C THR A 49 19.82 -0.07 18.18
N ASN A 50 19.92 0.69 17.09
CA ASN A 50 18.76 1.33 16.47
C ASN A 50 17.86 0.29 15.80
N ILE A 51 18.45 -0.71 15.14
CA ILE A 51 17.70 -1.81 14.50
C ILE A 51 16.98 -2.65 15.57
N GLU A 52 17.66 -2.99 16.66
CA GLU A 52 17.06 -3.70 17.80
C GLU A 52 15.93 -2.88 18.45
N GLY A 53 16.10 -1.56 18.58
CA GLY A 53 15.05 -0.65 19.06
C GLY A 53 13.85 -0.61 18.12
N LEU A 54 14.07 -0.55 16.80
CA LEU A 54 13.00 -0.61 15.80
C LEU A 54 12.21 -1.91 15.88
N ILE A 55 12.88 -3.06 16.03
CA ILE A 55 12.21 -4.35 16.20
C ILE A 55 11.27 -4.30 17.42
N ARG A 56 11.75 -3.80 18.56
CA ARG A 56 10.93 -3.70 19.78
C ARG A 56 9.70 -2.83 19.57
N MET A 57 9.85 -1.66 18.95
CA MET A 57 8.71 -0.77 18.70
C MET A 57 7.67 -1.39 17.75
N TYR A 58 8.07 -2.24 16.81
CA TYR A 58 7.13 -3.04 16.01
C TYR A 58 6.47 -4.15 16.82
N GLU A 59 7.21 -4.84 17.71
CA GLU A 59 6.69 -5.89 18.57
C GLU A 59 5.71 -5.36 19.63
N THR A 60 5.93 -4.15 20.16
CA THR A 60 5.03 -3.50 21.12
C THR A 60 3.82 -2.81 20.46
N GLY A 61 3.82 -2.72 19.13
CA GLY A 61 2.77 -2.03 18.37
C GLY A 61 2.87 -0.49 18.42
N GLU A 62 3.98 0.06 18.91
CA GLU A 62 4.27 1.50 18.83
C GLU A 62 4.44 1.98 17.38
N LEU A 63 4.87 1.09 16.48
CA LEU A 63 4.95 1.34 15.05
C LEU A 63 3.91 0.52 14.27
N GLY A 64 3.11 1.22 13.46
CA GLY A 64 2.18 0.63 12.50
C GLY A 64 2.86 0.15 11.21
N PRO A 65 2.09 -0.36 10.23
CA PRO A 65 2.62 -0.77 8.93
C PRO A 65 3.45 0.34 8.26
N LEU A 66 4.53 -0.05 7.58
CA LEU A 66 5.34 0.90 6.83
C LEU A 66 4.66 1.17 5.49
N VAL A 67 4.18 2.41 5.33
CA VAL A 67 3.55 2.94 4.13
C VAL A 67 4.53 3.92 3.46
N PHE A 68 4.60 3.92 2.13
CA PHE A 68 5.45 4.88 1.43
C PHE A 68 4.79 6.27 1.46
N PRO A 69 5.53 7.34 1.78
CA PRO A 69 4.97 8.68 1.85
C PRO A 69 4.36 9.08 0.50
N GLY A 70 3.10 9.51 0.54
CA GLY A 70 2.28 9.78 -0.66
C GLY A 70 1.11 8.82 -0.87
N GLN A 71 0.89 7.86 0.05
CA GLN A 71 -0.21 6.88 -0.02
C GLN A 71 -1.27 7.04 1.07
N ASP A 72 -1.15 8.04 1.94
CA ASP A 72 -2.05 8.30 3.08
C ASP A 72 -3.44 8.85 2.69
N SER A 73 -3.91 8.65 1.46
CA SER A 73 -5.13 9.30 0.94
C SER A 73 -6.17 8.37 0.30
N ALA A 74 -6.04 7.04 0.44
CA ALA A 74 -7.01 6.12 -0.17
C ALA A 74 -8.15 5.68 0.77
N ASP A 75 -7.99 5.78 2.09
CA ASP A 75 -8.96 5.25 3.05
C ASP A 75 -9.91 6.31 3.64
N ASP A 76 -9.84 7.58 3.17
CA ASP A 76 -10.71 8.69 3.60
C ASP A 76 -11.69 9.14 2.48
N LEU A 77 -12.13 8.20 1.64
CA LEU A 77 -13.36 8.36 0.86
C LEU A 77 -14.49 7.66 1.61
N ASP A 78 -14.75 8.20 2.78
CA ASP A 78 -15.92 7.94 3.59
C ASP A 78 -17.19 8.34 2.84
N LEU A 79 -18.19 7.48 3.01
CA LEU A 79 -19.62 7.77 3.04
C LEU A 79 -20.02 9.23 2.72
N GLN A 80 -20.49 9.47 1.50
CA GLN A 80 -21.61 10.38 1.31
C GLN A 80 -22.83 9.56 0.96
N GLY A 81 -23.64 9.32 1.99
CA GLY A 81 -25.02 8.91 1.81
C GLY A 81 -25.73 9.95 0.94
N ALA A 82 -26.11 9.55 -0.26
CA ALA A 82 -27.18 10.20 -0.99
C ALA A 82 -28.50 9.69 -0.40
N ASP A 83 -28.88 10.27 0.74
CA ASP A 83 -30.29 10.40 1.11
C ASP A 83 -30.94 11.29 0.04
N HIS A 84 -31.54 10.64 -0.97
CA HIS A 84 -32.61 11.25 -1.73
C HIS A 84 -33.91 10.67 -1.22
N GLY A 85 -34.45 11.33 -0.19
CA GLY A 85 -35.87 11.28 0.06
C GLY A 85 -36.62 11.65 -1.22
N SER A 86 -37.32 10.68 -1.80
CA SER A 86 -38.47 10.95 -2.65
C SER A 86 -39.68 10.33 -1.98
N ALA A 87 -40.52 11.24 -1.49
CA ALA A 87 -41.72 10.99 -0.74
C ALA A 87 -42.68 10.02 -1.44
N ALA A 88 -43.26 9.16 -0.61
CA ALA A 88 -44.65 8.71 -0.56
C ALA A 88 -45.49 8.71 -1.86
N SER A 89 -45.98 7.51 -2.18
CA SER A 89 -47.23 7.24 -2.90
C SER A 89 -48.42 8.02 -2.31
N PRO A 90 -49.52 8.15 -3.06
CA PRO A 90 -50.46 7.04 -3.29
C PRO A 90 -50.68 6.69 -4.78
#